data_AF-M5E3Z5-F1
#
_entry.id   AF-M5E3Z5-F1
#
_cell.length_a   1.000
_cell.length_b   1.000
_cell.length_c   1.000
_cell.angle_alpha   90.00
_cell.angle_beta   90.00
_cell.angle_gamma   90.00
#
_symmetry.space_group_name_H-M   'P 1'
#
loop_
_entity.id
_entity.type
_entity.pdbx_description
1 polymer ?
#
loop_
_entity_poly.entity_id
_entity_poly.type
_entity_poly.pdbx_seq_one_letter_code
_entity_poly.pdbx_strand_id
1 'polypeptide(L)'
;MLKDKNLKNVELPEEVEELLQACPKYTVAHNEQQLVELSVRDAQNGCQEVKYEIPEKGEVVEAVVCKVRNGISANYPDPYMRRRDPNCMLIADEKATDKERYEDRFDEKFEKNMRSETFEWLKKQELALFFFETGPNGLGVRAMAVVPANAAFFAFGLSLLQGIVDTRKRDELFKPSSFIYIAPPFRHTHFGGEQVVVHRRLDNKYEMFAYNLYPGPSAKKGVYGMLINQGEKEEWVTLHCSAVQVVTPYGNTVNISHEGASGGGKSEMLEDMHRERSGRLLFGKNLMTDEKFHITLPQGCGLRPMTDDMAICHNSLQKNNGKLTLMDAENSWFVRVDHINKYGTEPNLESITADPDKPLLFLNIDAAPNSTALIWEHIEDEPDKPCPNPRVTIPRDIIPDVLKEPLSIDVRSFGVRVPPCTKENPTYGILGLFHVLPPALAWLWRLVAPRGHGNPSIITGDGMSSEGVGSYWPFATGKKVDQANLLLDQIIDTPKVKYILVPNQHIGAWKVGFMPEWITREYLARRGGAWFTENQLRPARMPLLGYSLQELLVEGQNIEREFLQVHRQPEVGQKAYDIGGKILSDFFKKCIKEYLEPGLNPIGKKIIETALNDGSVEAYSDLIEGEPIIREI
;
A
#
# COMPACT_ATOMS: atom_id res chain seq x y z
N MET A 1 30.81 2.76 -25.16
CA MET A 1 31.06 1.62 -24.24
C MET A 1 32.08 1.98 -23.18
N LEU A 2 31.56 2.26 -21.99
CA LEU A 2 32.33 2.36 -20.75
C LEU A 2 33.06 1.03 -20.48
N LYS A 3 34.38 1.07 -20.27
CA LYS A 3 35.18 -0.10 -19.87
C LYS A 3 35.31 -0.17 -18.35
N ASP A 4 34.19 -0.24 -17.64
CA ASP A 4 34.18 -0.48 -16.19
C ASP A 4 33.83 -1.95 -15.90
N LYS A 5 34.69 -2.61 -15.12
CA LYS A 5 34.45 -4.00 -14.66
C LYS A 5 33.23 -4.11 -13.76
N ASN A 6 32.83 -3.03 -13.09
CA ASN A 6 31.61 -3.00 -12.27
C ASN A 6 30.33 -2.93 -13.11
N LEU A 7 30.44 -2.51 -14.38
CA LEU A 7 29.34 -2.54 -15.36
C LEU A 7 29.44 -3.75 -16.30
N LYS A 8 30.17 -4.80 -15.89
CA LYS A 8 30.25 -6.05 -16.67
C LYS A 8 28.85 -6.62 -16.87
N ASN A 9 28.58 -7.08 -18.10
CA ASN A 9 27.28 -7.63 -18.51
C ASN A 9 26.13 -6.63 -18.39
N VAL A 10 26.38 -5.34 -18.60
CA VAL A 10 25.34 -4.32 -18.72
C VAL A 10 25.42 -3.65 -20.09
N GLU A 11 24.27 -3.40 -20.72
CA GLU A 11 24.15 -2.56 -21.92
C GLU A 11 23.30 -1.34 -21.55
N LEU A 12 23.93 -0.17 -21.49
CA LEU A 12 23.27 1.09 -21.13
C LEU A 12 22.87 1.88 -22.38
N PRO A 13 21.77 2.64 -22.34
CA PRO A 13 21.48 3.65 -23.37
C PRO A 13 22.58 4.70 -23.45
N GLU A 14 22.78 5.25 -24.65
CA GLU A 14 23.84 6.23 -24.96
C GLU A 14 23.85 7.42 -24.00
N GLU A 15 22.68 8.02 -23.75
CA GLU A 15 22.51 9.14 -22.83
C GLU A 15 22.96 8.84 -21.37
N VAL A 16 22.84 7.58 -20.93
CA VAL A 16 23.30 7.15 -19.60
C VAL A 16 24.80 6.91 -19.64
N GLU A 17 25.33 6.33 -20.72
CA GLU A 17 26.79 6.22 -20.90
C GLU A 17 27.46 7.60 -20.87
N GLU A 18 26.90 8.58 -21.58
CA GLU A 18 27.40 9.97 -21.60
C GLU A 18 27.35 10.61 -20.22
N LEU A 19 26.25 10.42 -19.48
CA LEU A 19 26.11 10.91 -18.11
C LEU A 19 27.24 10.35 -17.22
N LEU A 20 27.46 9.03 -17.26
CA LEU A 20 28.46 8.38 -16.41
C LEU A 20 29.91 8.72 -16.82
N GLN A 21 30.16 9.00 -18.09
CA GLN A 21 31.48 9.45 -18.57
C GLN A 21 31.79 10.89 -18.14
N ALA A 22 30.77 11.75 -18.04
CA ALA A 22 30.94 13.15 -17.68
C ALA A 22 30.91 13.40 -16.16
N CYS A 23 30.25 12.54 -15.38
CA CYS A 23 30.19 12.71 -13.92
C CYS A 23 31.59 12.61 -13.27
N PRO A 24 31.87 13.38 -12.20
CA PRO A 24 33.15 13.33 -11.49
C PRO A 24 33.59 11.93 -11.09
N LYS A 25 32.65 11.12 -10.59
CA LYS A 25 32.86 9.76 -10.13
C LYS A 25 31.52 9.05 -9.98
N TYR A 26 31.48 7.75 -10.22
CA TYR A 26 30.35 6.92 -9.82
C TYR A 26 30.81 5.65 -9.08
N THR A 27 29.94 5.13 -8.23
CA THR A 27 30.11 3.86 -7.52
C THR A 27 28.93 2.94 -7.82
N VAL A 28 29.21 1.73 -8.31
CA VAL A 28 28.17 0.71 -8.53
C VAL A 28 28.08 -0.17 -7.29
N ALA A 29 26.91 -0.17 -6.64
CA ALA A 29 26.61 -1.09 -5.55
C ALA A 29 26.06 -2.41 -6.09
N HIS A 30 26.57 -3.49 -5.52
CA HIS A 30 26.24 -4.88 -5.89
C HIS A 30 25.61 -5.67 -4.73
N ASN A 31 25.50 -5.05 -3.56
CA ASN A 31 24.81 -5.56 -2.37
C ASN A 31 24.47 -4.39 -1.43
N GLU A 32 23.56 -4.64 -0.49
CA GLU A 32 23.01 -3.63 0.41
C GLU A 32 24.08 -3.08 1.37
N GLN A 33 25.05 -3.90 1.78
CA GLN A 33 26.13 -3.49 2.68
C GLN A 33 26.99 -2.37 2.08
N GLN A 34 27.26 -2.40 0.77
CA GLN A 34 27.96 -1.31 0.08
C GLN A 34 27.17 0.00 0.13
N LEU A 35 25.83 -0.04 0.08
CA LEU A 35 25.00 1.15 0.21
C LEU A 35 24.92 1.65 1.65
N VAL A 36 24.89 0.76 2.65
CA VAL A 36 25.01 1.12 4.07
C VAL A 36 26.30 1.89 4.33
N GLU A 37 27.43 1.40 3.82
CA GLU A 37 28.73 2.07 3.94
C GLU A 37 28.74 3.42 3.22
N LEU A 38 28.16 3.49 2.03
CA LEU A 38 28.10 4.72 1.24
C LEU A 38 27.17 5.78 1.88
N SER A 39 26.13 5.36 2.58
CA SER A 39 25.16 6.25 3.26
C SER A 39 25.78 7.14 4.33
N VAL A 40 26.92 6.74 4.87
CA VAL A 40 27.66 7.45 5.92
C VAL A 40 29.14 7.64 5.58
N ARG A 41 29.47 7.59 4.28
CA ARG A 41 30.85 7.72 3.78
C ARG A 41 31.52 9.00 4.27
N ASP A 42 30.78 10.10 4.28
CA ASP A 42 31.27 11.45 4.60
C ASP A 42 30.85 11.87 6.01
N ALA A 43 30.51 10.91 6.87
CA ALA A 43 30.00 11.19 8.21
C ALA A 43 31.06 11.83 9.12
N GLN A 44 30.66 12.88 9.84
CA GLN A 44 31.42 13.53 10.90
C GLN A 44 30.71 13.28 12.23
N ASN A 45 31.46 12.84 13.25
CA ASN A 45 30.89 12.42 14.54
C ASN A 45 29.76 11.37 14.42
N GLY A 46 29.80 10.54 13.37
CA GLY A 46 28.84 9.45 13.14
C GLY A 46 27.54 9.84 12.42
N CYS A 47 27.39 11.10 12.00
CA CYS A 47 26.29 11.55 11.14
C CYS A 47 26.81 12.25 9.88
N GLN A 48 26.05 12.14 8.79
CA GLN A 48 26.30 12.77 7.50
C GLN A 48 25.11 13.67 7.16
N GLU A 49 25.40 14.90 6.74
CA GLU A 49 24.39 15.80 6.18
C GLU A 49 24.30 15.58 4.66
N VAL A 50 23.11 15.25 4.18
CA VAL A 50 22.82 15.23 2.75
C VAL A 50 22.41 16.63 2.36
N LYS A 51 23.35 17.39 1.81
CA LYS A 51 23.19 18.82 1.56
C LYS A 51 23.66 19.25 0.18
N TYR A 52 23.12 20.37 -0.28
CA TYR A 52 23.35 20.91 -1.61
C TYR A 52 23.42 22.44 -1.57
N GLU A 53 24.25 23.02 -2.42
CA GLU A 53 24.27 24.46 -2.64
C GLU A 53 23.10 24.84 -3.56
N ILE A 54 22.17 25.64 -3.04
CA ILE A 54 20.98 26.09 -3.76
C ILE A 54 21.14 27.59 -4.08
N PRO A 55 20.98 28.00 -5.36
CA PRO A 55 21.00 29.42 -5.72
C PRO A 55 20.08 30.25 -4.81
N GLU A 56 20.58 31.38 -4.32
CA GLU A 56 19.87 32.33 -3.45
C GLU A 56 19.51 31.83 -2.03
N LYS A 57 19.59 30.52 -1.75
CA LYS A 57 19.36 29.95 -0.41
C LYS A 57 20.64 29.50 0.30
N GLY A 58 21.75 29.32 -0.44
CA GLY A 58 23.00 28.78 0.08
C GLY A 58 22.91 27.27 0.32
N GLU A 59 23.68 26.77 1.28
CA GLU A 59 23.70 25.36 1.65
C GLU A 59 22.37 24.94 2.32
N VAL A 60 21.69 23.95 1.75
CA VAL A 60 20.44 23.38 2.29
C VAL A 60 20.65 21.90 2.61
N VAL A 61 20.32 21.51 3.85
CA VAL A 61 20.35 20.11 4.32
C VAL A 61 18.99 19.46 4.05
N GLU A 62 18.97 18.44 3.17
CA GLU A 62 17.78 17.67 2.84
C GLU A 62 17.52 16.53 3.83
N ALA A 63 18.56 15.91 4.38
CA ALA A 63 18.45 14.85 5.38
C ALA A 63 19.71 14.77 6.26
N VAL A 64 19.56 14.32 7.49
CA VAL A 64 20.65 13.95 8.39
C VAL A 64 20.62 12.43 8.56
N VAL A 65 21.73 11.78 8.22
CA VAL A 65 21.86 10.32 8.16
C VAL A 65 22.90 9.86 9.16
N CYS A 66 22.55 8.92 10.02
CA CYS A 66 23.46 8.41 11.04
C CYS A 66 23.50 6.87 11.00
N LYS A 67 24.69 6.31 11.26
CA LYS A 67 24.86 4.87 11.39
C LYS A 67 24.38 4.43 12.77
N VAL A 68 23.48 3.45 12.81
CA VAL A 68 22.98 2.80 14.03
C VAL A 68 23.36 1.31 14.01
N ARG A 69 23.29 0.62 15.16
CA ARG A 69 23.70 -0.80 15.26
C ARG A 69 22.84 -1.72 14.40
N ASN A 70 21.56 -1.37 14.28
CA ASN A 70 20.54 -2.08 13.54
C ASN A 70 20.31 -1.51 12.12
N GLY A 71 21.22 -0.66 11.59
CA GLY A 71 21.14 -0.15 10.22
C GLY A 71 21.47 1.34 10.05
N ILE A 72 20.61 2.07 9.34
CA ILE A 72 20.74 3.51 9.06
C ILE A 72 19.51 4.25 9.58
N SER A 73 19.70 5.34 10.32
CA SER A 73 18.62 6.29 10.63
C SER A 73 18.77 7.54 9.77
N ALA A 74 17.71 7.95 9.08
CA ALA A 74 17.69 9.16 8.26
C ALA A 74 16.50 10.05 8.63
N ASN A 75 16.80 11.29 9.01
CA ASN A 75 15.82 12.24 9.53
C ASN A 75 15.81 13.51 8.68
N TYR A 76 14.61 14.01 8.36
CA TYR A 76 14.44 15.19 7.52
C TYR A 76 14.30 16.45 8.38
N PRO A 77 15.18 17.47 8.21
CA PRO A 77 15.02 18.75 8.91
C PRO A 77 13.68 19.43 8.60
N ASP A 78 13.20 19.31 7.36
CA ASP A 78 11.91 19.83 6.91
C ASP A 78 10.75 18.86 7.27
N PRO A 79 9.80 19.23 8.15
CA PRO A 79 8.65 18.38 8.51
C PRO A 79 7.72 18.04 7.34
N TYR A 80 7.72 18.83 6.26
CA TYR A 80 6.97 18.52 5.04
C TYR A 80 7.52 17.26 4.36
N MET A 81 8.84 17.05 4.40
CA MET A 81 9.52 15.89 3.81
C MET A 81 9.33 14.58 4.59
N ARG A 82 8.66 14.61 5.74
CA ARG A 82 8.45 13.42 6.60
C ARG A 82 7.21 12.60 6.22
N ARG A 83 6.43 13.08 5.25
CA ARG A 83 5.18 12.45 4.80
C ARG A 83 5.00 12.67 3.31
N ARG A 84 4.16 11.84 2.68
CA ARG A 84 3.90 11.93 1.24
C ARG A 84 2.99 13.12 0.92
N ASP A 85 3.35 13.89 -0.10
CA ASP A 85 2.41 14.77 -0.78
C ASP A 85 1.55 13.96 -1.80
N PRO A 86 0.21 13.97 -1.69
CA PRO A 86 -0.65 13.26 -2.63
C PRO A 86 -0.60 13.79 -4.07
N ASN A 87 -0.16 15.05 -4.27
CA ASN A 87 -0.12 15.72 -5.57
C ASN A 87 1.27 15.69 -6.22
N CYS A 88 2.19 14.87 -5.70
CA CYS A 88 3.58 14.84 -6.18
C CYS A 88 3.77 14.21 -7.56
N MET A 89 2.85 13.35 -8.01
CA MET A 89 3.02 12.57 -9.23
C MET A 89 2.57 13.36 -10.46
N LEU A 90 3.41 13.40 -11.50
CA LEU A 90 3.14 14.04 -12.79
C LEU A 90 3.53 13.15 -13.96
N ILE A 91 2.83 13.29 -15.09
CA ILE A 91 3.12 12.58 -16.34
C ILE A 91 3.78 13.51 -17.36
N ALA A 92 4.89 13.10 -17.96
CA ALA A 92 5.68 13.91 -18.89
C ALA A 92 5.77 13.34 -20.32
N ASP A 93 4.88 12.41 -20.67
CA ASP A 93 4.74 11.88 -22.03
C ASP A 93 3.35 12.19 -22.61
N GLU A 94 3.18 12.02 -23.92
CA GLU A 94 1.92 12.32 -24.63
C GLU A 94 0.92 11.14 -24.62
N LYS A 95 1.21 10.03 -23.94
CA LYS A 95 0.30 8.88 -23.93
C LYS A 95 -0.95 9.19 -23.13
N ALA A 96 -2.00 8.40 -23.37
CA ALA A 96 -3.26 8.45 -22.63
C ALA A 96 -3.01 8.40 -21.11
N THR A 97 -3.68 9.28 -20.38
CA THR A 97 -3.66 9.34 -18.91
C THR A 97 -4.81 10.21 -18.41
N ASP A 98 -5.34 9.88 -17.23
CA ASP A 98 -6.24 10.77 -16.47
C ASP A 98 -5.50 11.41 -15.29
N LYS A 99 -4.16 11.42 -15.33
CA LYS A 99 -3.29 12.11 -14.38
C LYS A 99 -2.90 13.47 -14.90
N GLU A 100 -2.58 14.36 -13.96
CA GLU A 100 -2.06 15.68 -14.28
C GLU A 100 -0.71 15.56 -14.99
N ARG A 101 -0.57 16.34 -16.06
CA ARG A 101 0.66 16.38 -16.85
C ARG A 101 1.60 17.42 -16.27
N TYR A 102 2.90 17.17 -16.42
CA TYR A 102 3.91 18.16 -16.08
C TYR A 102 3.71 19.47 -16.85
N GLU A 103 3.43 19.37 -18.16
CA GLU A 103 3.24 20.54 -19.03
C GLU A 103 2.04 21.39 -18.59
N ASP A 104 0.95 20.76 -18.12
CA ASP A 104 -0.24 21.47 -17.64
C ASP A 104 0.03 22.22 -16.33
N ARG A 105 0.85 21.66 -15.44
CA ARG A 105 1.15 22.27 -14.14
C ARG A 105 2.16 23.40 -14.22
N PHE A 106 3.19 23.25 -15.06
CA PHE A 106 4.34 24.16 -15.09
C PHE A 106 4.44 25.01 -16.36
N ASP A 107 3.48 24.89 -17.28
CA ASP A 107 3.43 25.66 -18.54
C ASP A 107 4.72 25.53 -19.38
N GLU A 108 5.40 24.38 -19.27
CA GLU A 108 6.62 24.09 -20.02
C GLU A 108 6.76 22.60 -20.37
N LYS A 109 7.49 22.31 -21.45
CA LYS A 109 7.78 20.92 -21.85
C LYS A 109 8.88 20.32 -20.99
N PHE A 110 8.57 19.23 -20.26
CA PHE A 110 9.51 18.52 -19.40
C PHE A 110 10.84 18.15 -20.09
N GLU A 111 10.75 17.64 -21.32
CA GLU A 111 11.93 17.20 -22.08
C GLU A 111 12.83 18.35 -22.53
N LYS A 112 12.23 19.51 -22.86
CA LYS A 112 12.99 20.65 -23.39
C LYS A 112 13.83 21.33 -22.33
N ASN A 113 13.36 21.32 -21.08
CA ASN A 113 14.02 22.05 -19.99
C ASN A 113 14.42 21.11 -18.86
N MET A 114 13.47 20.75 -18.00
CA MET A 114 13.72 20.08 -16.74
C MET A 114 14.51 18.76 -16.84
N ARG A 115 14.21 17.91 -17.84
CA ARG A 115 14.98 16.67 -18.07
C ARG A 115 16.44 16.96 -18.40
N SER A 116 16.69 17.91 -19.31
CA SER A 116 18.02 18.27 -19.77
C SER A 116 18.84 18.91 -18.64
N GLU A 117 18.24 19.82 -17.88
CA GLU A 117 18.87 20.40 -16.68
C GLU A 117 19.20 19.34 -15.63
N THR A 118 18.34 18.33 -15.45
CA THR A 118 18.61 17.20 -14.55
C THR A 118 19.83 16.40 -14.95
N PHE A 119 19.96 16.09 -16.24
CA PHE A 119 21.15 15.38 -16.72
C PHE A 119 22.41 16.23 -16.58
N GLU A 120 22.37 17.52 -16.95
CA GLU A 120 23.50 18.43 -16.79
C GLU A 120 23.90 18.65 -15.33
N TRP A 121 22.94 18.63 -14.40
CA TRP A 121 23.22 18.68 -12.97
C TRP A 121 23.84 17.37 -12.47
N LEU A 122 23.29 16.21 -12.86
CA LEU A 122 23.82 14.89 -12.47
C LEU A 122 25.25 14.66 -13.00
N LYS A 123 25.58 15.17 -14.20
CA LYS A 123 26.96 15.18 -14.75
C LYS A 123 27.96 15.95 -13.87
N LYS A 124 27.52 16.72 -12.89
CA LYS A 124 28.39 17.45 -11.96
C LYS A 124 28.48 16.79 -10.58
N GLN A 125 27.73 15.70 -10.34
CA GLN A 125 27.67 15.03 -9.04
C GLN A 125 28.51 13.76 -9.01
N GLU A 126 29.05 13.41 -7.84
CA GLU A 126 29.40 12.00 -7.61
C GLU A 126 28.11 11.16 -7.52
N LEU A 127 28.09 9.99 -8.15
CA LEU A 127 26.90 9.16 -8.27
C LEU A 127 27.05 7.79 -7.57
N ALA A 128 25.95 7.29 -7.03
CA ALA A 128 25.73 5.92 -6.60
C ALA A 128 24.75 5.26 -7.56
N LEU A 129 25.11 4.08 -8.07
CA LEU A 129 24.34 3.33 -9.05
C LEU A 129 24.05 1.93 -8.53
N PHE A 130 22.88 1.37 -8.84
CA PHE A 130 22.66 -0.06 -8.73
C PHE A 130 21.57 -0.51 -9.70
N PHE A 131 21.54 -1.82 -9.93
CA PHE A 131 20.60 -2.47 -10.83
C PHE A 131 19.64 -3.34 -10.04
N PHE A 132 18.38 -3.40 -10.48
CA PHE A 132 17.34 -4.19 -9.83
C PHE A 132 16.29 -4.61 -10.87
N GLU A 133 15.36 -5.46 -10.48
CA GLU A 133 14.15 -5.75 -11.26
C GLU A 133 12.96 -5.18 -10.48
N THR A 134 12.04 -4.51 -11.16
CA THR A 134 10.84 -3.99 -10.48
C THR A 134 9.99 -5.18 -10.05
N GLY A 135 9.66 -5.36 -8.77
CA GLY A 135 8.92 -6.55 -8.33
C GLY A 135 9.79 -7.80 -8.16
N PRO A 136 9.18 -9.00 -8.10
CA PRO A 136 9.92 -10.24 -7.87
C PRO A 136 10.85 -10.56 -9.03
N ASN A 137 11.98 -11.19 -8.70
CA ASN A 137 12.97 -11.65 -9.67
C ASN A 137 12.31 -12.46 -10.80
N GLY A 138 12.53 -12.02 -12.04
CA GLY A 138 12.02 -12.64 -13.25
C GLY A 138 10.61 -12.23 -13.66
N LEU A 139 9.89 -11.41 -12.88
CA LEU A 139 8.50 -11.03 -13.18
C LEU A 139 8.33 -9.57 -13.63
N GLY A 140 9.25 -8.67 -13.26
CA GLY A 140 9.16 -7.29 -13.73
C GLY A 140 10.33 -6.84 -14.59
N VAL A 141 10.38 -5.53 -14.83
CA VAL A 141 11.32 -4.94 -15.78
C VAL A 141 12.68 -4.65 -15.13
N ARG A 142 13.73 -4.83 -15.94
CA ARG A 142 15.11 -4.52 -15.55
C ARG A 142 15.26 -3.01 -15.40
N ALA A 143 15.77 -2.58 -14.24
CA ALA A 143 15.85 -1.18 -13.87
C ALA A 143 17.23 -0.78 -13.35
N MET A 144 17.50 0.52 -13.42
CA MET A 144 18.71 1.15 -12.90
C MET A 144 18.34 2.39 -12.09
N ALA A 145 18.94 2.52 -10.90
CA ALA A 145 18.87 3.74 -10.11
C ALA A 145 20.15 4.57 -10.27
N VAL A 146 19.99 5.88 -10.45
CA VAL A 146 21.06 6.88 -10.54
C VAL A 146 20.81 7.92 -9.45
N VAL A 147 21.63 7.87 -8.40
CA VAL A 147 21.44 8.68 -7.17
C VAL A 147 22.71 9.48 -6.90
N PRO A 148 22.64 10.73 -6.42
CA PRO A 148 23.81 11.42 -5.86
C PRO A 148 24.44 10.59 -4.74
N ALA A 149 25.76 10.43 -4.75
CA ALA A 149 26.47 9.54 -3.82
C ALA A 149 26.28 9.95 -2.35
N ASN A 150 26.14 11.25 -2.07
CA ASN A 150 25.84 11.76 -0.73
C ASN A 150 24.43 11.39 -0.24
N ALA A 151 23.51 11.03 -1.13
CA ALA A 151 22.16 10.58 -0.82
C ALA A 151 22.02 9.04 -0.85
N ALA A 152 23.11 8.29 -0.66
CA ALA A 152 23.10 6.83 -0.74
C ALA A 152 22.18 6.13 0.26
N PHE A 153 21.74 6.78 1.35
CA PHE A 153 20.70 6.24 2.23
C PHE A 153 19.37 6.02 1.49
N PHE A 154 19.07 6.89 0.52
CA PHE A 154 17.90 6.75 -0.35
C PHE A 154 18.05 5.54 -1.27
N ALA A 155 19.24 5.37 -1.87
CA ALA A 155 19.57 4.20 -2.66
C ALA A 155 19.47 2.92 -1.82
N PHE A 156 19.96 2.94 -0.58
CA PHE A 156 19.80 1.85 0.37
C PHE A 156 18.33 1.54 0.62
N GLY A 157 17.49 2.54 0.90
CA GLY A 157 16.05 2.35 1.07
C GLY A 157 15.36 1.75 -0.16
N LEU A 158 15.66 2.24 -1.37
CA LEU A 158 15.15 1.67 -2.62
C LEU A 158 15.64 0.23 -2.81
N SER A 159 16.91 -0.05 -2.48
CA SER A 159 17.49 -1.39 -2.57
C SER A 159 16.89 -2.38 -1.59
N LEU A 160 16.47 -1.94 -0.40
CA LEU A 160 15.72 -2.79 0.53
C LEU A 160 14.37 -3.18 -0.10
N LEU A 161 13.67 -2.22 -0.69
CA LEU A 161 12.34 -2.44 -1.27
C LEU A 161 12.38 -3.32 -2.53
N GLN A 162 13.39 -3.14 -3.40
CA GLN A 162 13.45 -3.78 -4.72
C GLN A 162 14.53 -4.86 -4.86
N GLY A 163 15.44 -4.97 -3.90
CA GLY A 163 16.64 -5.81 -3.99
C GLY A 163 17.73 -5.20 -4.87
N ILE A 164 18.88 -5.89 -4.94
CA ILE A 164 19.99 -5.57 -5.84
C ILE A 164 20.33 -6.76 -6.72
N VAL A 165 20.55 -6.50 -8.01
CA VAL A 165 21.05 -7.46 -8.98
C VAL A 165 22.55 -7.23 -9.20
N ASP A 166 23.38 -8.20 -8.79
CA ASP A 166 24.80 -8.22 -9.14
C ASP A 166 24.99 -8.69 -10.59
N THR A 167 24.96 -7.74 -11.54
CA THR A 167 25.05 -7.98 -12.99
C THR A 167 26.32 -8.73 -13.40
N ARG A 168 27.40 -8.61 -12.64
CA ARG A 168 28.69 -9.26 -12.92
C ARG A 168 28.63 -10.79 -12.81
N LYS A 169 27.65 -11.29 -12.05
CA LYS A 169 27.40 -12.73 -11.82
C LYS A 169 26.37 -13.33 -12.78
N ARG A 170 25.77 -12.52 -13.66
CA ARG A 170 24.81 -13.02 -14.65
C ARG A 170 25.55 -13.53 -15.89
N ASP A 171 25.04 -14.60 -16.48
CA ASP A 171 25.49 -15.09 -17.78
C ASP A 171 24.93 -14.24 -18.93
N GLU A 172 23.71 -13.72 -18.74
CA GLU A 172 23.03 -12.87 -19.71
C GLU A 172 23.36 -11.39 -19.52
N LEU A 173 23.30 -10.67 -20.64
CA LEU A 173 23.43 -9.22 -20.68
C LEU A 173 22.21 -8.56 -20.02
N PHE A 174 22.47 -7.74 -19.00
CA PHE A 174 21.47 -6.95 -18.30
C PHE A 174 21.21 -5.64 -19.06
N LYS A 175 20.01 -5.53 -19.64
CA LYS A 175 19.55 -4.37 -20.40
C LYS A 175 18.45 -3.66 -19.60
N PRO A 176 18.77 -2.61 -18.81
CA PRO A 176 17.74 -1.85 -18.12
C PRO A 176 16.85 -1.12 -19.12
N SER A 177 15.54 -1.26 -18.96
CA SER A 177 14.52 -0.51 -19.71
C SER A 177 13.82 0.52 -18.83
N SER A 178 14.04 0.50 -17.51
CA SER A 178 13.50 1.45 -16.56
C SER A 178 14.61 2.18 -15.81
N PHE A 179 14.48 3.49 -15.63
CA PHE A 179 15.50 4.33 -15.01
C PHE A 179 14.89 5.23 -13.94
N ILE A 180 15.57 5.32 -12.80
CA ILE A 180 15.23 6.24 -11.71
C ILE A 180 16.36 7.25 -11.56
N TYR A 181 16.05 8.54 -11.69
CA TYR A 181 16.99 9.64 -11.53
C TYR A 181 16.61 10.50 -10.33
N ILE A 182 17.57 10.75 -9.43
CA ILE A 182 17.33 11.49 -8.18
C ILE A 182 18.03 12.85 -8.25
N ALA A 183 17.27 13.95 -8.12
CA ALA A 183 17.79 15.32 -8.22
C ALA A 183 17.12 16.27 -7.20
N PRO A 184 17.40 16.11 -5.89
CA PRO A 184 16.67 16.82 -4.85
C PRO A 184 16.81 18.35 -4.83
N PRO A 185 17.89 19.00 -5.34
CA PRO A 185 17.96 20.47 -5.35
C PRO A 185 16.81 21.14 -6.09
N PHE A 186 16.27 20.47 -7.12
CA PHE A 186 15.25 21.08 -7.97
C PHE A 186 13.89 21.21 -7.32
N ARG A 187 13.63 20.51 -6.20
CA ARG A 187 12.52 20.86 -5.32
C ARG A 187 12.58 22.33 -4.93
N HIS A 188 13.76 22.87 -4.65
CA HIS A 188 13.91 24.26 -4.19
C HIS A 188 13.92 25.29 -5.31
N THR A 189 14.47 24.95 -6.47
CA THR A 189 14.66 25.91 -7.57
C THR A 189 13.49 25.95 -8.54
N HIS A 190 12.82 24.82 -8.77
CA HIS A 190 11.77 24.68 -9.79
C HIS A 190 10.39 24.42 -9.18
N PHE A 191 10.33 23.74 -8.04
CA PHE A 191 9.06 23.24 -7.49
C PHE A 191 8.65 23.90 -6.18
N GLY A 192 9.19 25.07 -5.85
CA GLY A 192 8.73 25.86 -4.71
C GLY A 192 8.89 25.19 -3.34
N GLY A 193 9.73 24.17 -3.21
CA GLY A 193 9.85 23.35 -2.01
C GLY A 193 8.92 22.13 -2.01
N GLU A 194 8.20 21.81 -3.07
CA GLU A 194 7.25 20.69 -3.08
C GLU A 194 7.88 19.35 -3.48
N GLN A 195 7.28 18.24 -3.02
CA GLN A 195 7.63 16.91 -3.50
C GLN A 195 7.10 16.75 -4.91
N VAL A 196 8.01 16.54 -5.88
CA VAL A 196 7.65 16.23 -7.27
C VAL A 196 8.33 14.94 -7.72
N VAL A 197 7.54 14.08 -8.37
CA VAL A 197 7.97 12.84 -9.03
C VAL A 197 7.35 12.78 -10.42
N VAL A 198 8.18 12.76 -11.44
CA VAL A 198 7.74 12.81 -12.85
C VAL A 198 7.96 11.46 -13.52
N HIS A 199 6.90 10.91 -14.11
CA HIS A 199 6.92 9.65 -14.86
C HIS A 199 6.86 9.92 -16.36
N ARG A 200 7.72 9.25 -17.12
CA ARG A 200 7.77 9.33 -18.60
C ARG A 200 7.81 7.93 -19.20
N ARG A 201 6.72 7.55 -19.86
CA ARG A 201 6.41 6.19 -20.33
C ARG A 201 6.64 6.09 -21.84
N LEU A 202 7.88 5.97 -22.28
CA LEU A 202 8.16 5.75 -23.70
C LEU A 202 7.84 4.30 -24.09
N ASP A 203 7.99 3.97 -25.38
CA ASP A 203 7.64 2.64 -25.89
C ASP A 203 8.60 1.57 -25.39
N ASN A 204 9.90 1.83 -25.46
CA ASN A 204 10.95 0.89 -25.06
C ASN A 204 11.71 1.32 -23.79
N LYS A 205 11.26 2.39 -23.14
CA LYS A 205 11.94 2.97 -21.97
C LYS A 205 10.95 3.60 -21.01
N TYR A 206 11.13 3.39 -19.72
CA TYR A 206 10.43 4.09 -18.66
C TYR A 206 11.42 4.93 -17.86
N GLU A 207 11.16 6.22 -17.70
CA GLU A 207 11.96 7.10 -16.86
C GLU A 207 11.11 7.61 -15.69
N MET A 208 11.70 7.64 -14.50
CA MET A 208 11.14 8.29 -13.33
C MET A 208 12.17 9.25 -12.74
N PHE A 209 11.76 10.49 -12.55
CA PHE A 209 12.58 11.54 -11.96
C PHE A 209 12.00 11.90 -10.61
N ALA A 210 12.79 11.75 -9.56
CA ALA A 210 12.40 12.16 -8.22
C ALA A 210 13.22 13.36 -7.77
N TYR A 211 12.53 14.44 -7.48
CA TYR A 211 13.13 15.70 -7.05
C TYR A 211 13.09 15.86 -5.53
N ASN A 212 12.93 14.76 -4.78
CA ASN A 212 12.82 14.75 -3.33
C ASN A 212 13.37 13.44 -2.76
N LEU A 213 13.85 13.47 -1.50
CA LEU A 213 14.50 12.32 -0.86
C LEU A 213 13.61 11.51 0.08
N TYR A 214 12.28 11.69 0.08
CA TYR A 214 11.38 10.89 0.91
C TYR A 214 10.93 9.62 0.15
N PRO A 215 11.36 8.40 0.53
CA PRO A 215 11.18 7.19 -0.29
C PRO A 215 9.74 6.79 -0.60
N GLY A 216 8.76 7.28 0.16
CA GLY A 216 7.35 6.93 -0.03
C GLY A 216 6.88 7.15 -1.47
N PRO A 217 6.81 8.39 -1.98
CA PRO A 217 6.49 8.68 -3.37
C PRO A 217 7.63 8.41 -4.36
N SER A 218 8.90 8.66 -3.98
CA SER A 218 10.02 8.67 -4.94
C SER A 218 10.77 7.34 -5.11
N ALA A 219 10.50 6.34 -4.28
CA ALA A 219 11.05 4.99 -4.42
C ALA A 219 9.93 3.95 -4.43
N LYS A 220 9.25 3.75 -3.28
CA LYS A 220 8.23 2.70 -3.10
C LYS A 220 7.10 2.82 -4.13
N LYS A 221 6.38 3.95 -4.08
CA LYS A 221 5.19 4.16 -4.91
C LYS A 221 5.52 4.58 -6.35
N GLY A 222 6.72 5.11 -6.56
CA GLY A 222 7.28 5.34 -7.89
C GLY A 222 7.47 4.04 -8.68
N VAL A 223 8.14 3.05 -8.07
CA VAL A 223 8.28 1.71 -8.69
C VAL A 223 6.94 0.99 -8.79
N TYR A 224 6.04 1.19 -7.83
CA TYR A 224 4.68 0.67 -7.95
C TYR A 224 3.97 1.17 -9.22
N GLY A 225 4.11 2.46 -9.55
CA GLY A 225 3.57 3.02 -10.79
C GLY A 225 4.20 2.44 -12.07
N MET A 226 5.45 1.98 -12.01
CA MET A 226 6.08 1.23 -13.10
C MET A 226 5.45 -0.15 -13.26
N LEU A 227 5.25 -0.89 -12.16
CA LEU A 227 4.60 -2.20 -12.18
C LEU A 227 3.15 -2.14 -12.67
N ILE A 228 2.38 -1.12 -12.25
CA ILE A 228 1.02 -0.90 -12.75
C ILE A 228 1.04 -0.65 -14.26
N ASN A 229 2.00 0.16 -14.76
CA ASN A 229 2.12 0.40 -16.20
C ASN A 229 2.52 -0.85 -16.98
N GLN A 230 3.38 -1.71 -16.40
CA GLN A 230 3.74 -2.98 -17.00
C GLN A 230 2.51 -3.90 -17.07
N GLY A 231 1.79 -4.07 -15.96
CA GLY A 231 0.58 -4.89 -15.90
C GLY A 231 -0.53 -4.40 -16.84
N GLU A 232 -0.65 -3.08 -17.05
CA GLU A 232 -1.56 -2.53 -18.06
C GLU A 232 -1.24 -3.00 -19.48
N LYS A 233 0.05 -3.08 -19.84
CA LYS A 233 0.50 -3.53 -21.16
C LYS A 233 0.43 -5.04 -21.34
N GLU A 234 0.63 -5.78 -20.26
CA GLU A 234 0.74 -7.24 -20.23
C GLU A 234 -0.53 -7.93 -19.71
N GLU A 235 -1.59 -7.17 -19.46
CA GLU A 235 -2.91 -7.63 -19.03
C GLU A 235 -2.89 -8.39 -17.69
N TRP A 236 -2.29 -7.80 -16.66
CA TRP A 236 -2.35 -8.27 -15.27
C TRP A 236 -2.31 -7.12 -14.27
N VAL A 237 -2.60 -7.40 -12.98
CA VAL A 237 -2.70 -6.37 -11.93
C VAL A 237 -1.63 -6.53 -10.85
N THR A 238 -1.20 -5.40 -10.27
CA THR A 238 -0.52 -5.39 -8.96
C THR A 238 -1.49 -4.79 -7.95
N LEU A 239 -2.06 -5.62 -7.09
CA LEU A 239 -3.04 -5.21 -6.09
C LEU A 239 -2.36 -4.42 -4.96
N HIS A 240 -3.08 -3.44 -4.42
CA HIS A 240 -2.67 -2.73 -3.20
C HIS A 240 -3.36 -3.37 -2.01
N CYS A 241 -2.76 -4.45 -1.52
CA CYS A 241 -3.28 -5.29 -0.47
C CYS A 241 -2.16 -5.88 0.38
N SER A 242 -2.51 -6.27 1.60
CA SER A 242 -1.75 -7.29 2.31
C SER A 242 -2.30 -8.67 1.95
N ALA A 243 -1.49 -9.71 2.16
CA ALA A 243 -1.97 -11.08 2.07
C ALA A 243 -1.34 -11.97 3.13
N VAL A 244 -2.10 -12.94 3.63
CA VAL A 244 -1.72 -13.83 4.73
C VAL A 244 -2.35 -15.20 4.54
N GLN A 245 -1.59 -16.25 4.83
CA GLN A 245 -2.15 -17.57 5.10
C GLN A 245 -2.40 -17.71 6.60
N VAL A 246 -3.66 -17.98 6.94
CA VAL A 246 -4.12 -18.16 8.31
C VAL A 246 -4.19 -19.65 8.59
N VAL A 247 -3.51 -20.10 9.64
CA VAL A 247 -3.40 -21.51 10.00
C VAL A 247 -4.08 -21.75 11.34
N THR A 248 -5.13 -22.56 11.34
CA THR A 248 -5.82 -22.96 12.58
C THR A 248 -4.94 -23.86 13.45
N PRO A 249 -5.20 -23.96 14.78
CA PRO A 249 -4.45 -24.85 15.68
C PRO A 249 -4.46 -26.35 15.27
N TYR A 250 -5.41 -26.76 14.43
CA TYR A 250 -5.58 -28.13 13.94
C TYR A 250 -5.19 -28.29 12.46
N GLY A 251 -4.53 -27.30 11.85
CA GLY A 251 -3.84 -27.43 10.56
C GLY A 251 -4.63 -27.01 9.31
N ASN A 252 -5.88 -26.57 9.43
CA ASN A 252 -6.61 -25.97 8.30
C ASN A 252 -6.00 -24.62 7.92
N THR A 253 -5.95 -24.31 6.63
CA THR A 253 -5.43 -23.06 6.10
C THR A 253 -6.49 -22.30 5.31
N VAL A 254 -6.52 -20.97 5.45
CA VAL A 254 -7.26 -20.07 4.56
C VAL A 254 -6.34 -18.92 4.17
N ASN A 255 -6.29 -18.61 2.88
CA ASN A 255 -5.47 -17.56 2.33
C ASN A 255 -6.33 -16.33 2.07
N ILE A 256 -5.99 -15.22 2.72
CA ILE A 256 -6.75 -13.97 2.65
C ILE A 256 -5.86 -12.89 2.04
N SER A 257 -6.39 -12.13 1.08
CA SER A 257 -5.82 -10.84 0.74
C SER A 257 -6.74 -9.72 1.20
N HIS A 258 -6.20 -8.75 1.92
CA HIS A 258 -6.94 -7.62 2.47
C HIS A 258 -6.59 -6.33 1.74
N GLU A 259 -7.59 -5.78 1.05
CA GLU A 259 -7.52 -4.52 0.32
C GLU A 259 -8.17 -3.41 1.15
N GLY A 260 -7.85 -2.16 0.86
CA GLY A 260 -8.51 -1.03 1.48
C GLY A 260 -7.71 0.25 1.31
N ALA A 261 -8.40 1.38 1.45
CA ALA A 261 -7.73 2.68 1.49
C ALA A 261 -6.72 2.76 2.65
N SER A 262 -5.88 3.81 2.68
CA SER A 262 -4.98 4.03 3.83
C SER A 262 -5.72 3.95 5.18
N GLY A 263 -5.22 3.11 6.09
CA GLY A 263 -5.84 2.79 7.38
C GLY A 263 -7.08 1.89 7.30
N GLY A 264 -7.25 1.18 6.19
CA GLY A 264 -8.31 0.19 5.98
C GLY A 264 -8.13 -1.12 6.78
N GLY A 265 -6.94 -1.40 7.31
CA GLY A 265 -6.63 -2.67 8.00
C GLY A 265 -5.57 -3.55 7.31
N LYS A 266 -4.85 -3.04 6.29
CA LYS A 266 -3.87 -3.85 5.55
C LYS A 266 -2.77 -4.41 6.45
N SER A 267 -2.14 -3.57 7.26
CA SER A 267 -1.06 -3.99 8.15
C SER A 267 -1.61 -4.81 9.32
N GLU A 268 -2.75 -4.38 9.86
CA GLU A 268 -3.44 -5.04 10.97
C GLU A 268 -3.89 -6.47 10.62
N MET A 269 -4.14 -6.77 9.35
CA MET A 269 -4.44 -8.12 8.86
C MET A 269 -3.26 -9.09 9.06
N LEU A 270 -2.04 -8.58 9.18
CA LEU A 270 -0.83 -9.35 9.44
C LEU A 270 -0.48 -9.42 10.93
N GLU A 271 -1.15 -8.63 11.77
CA GLU A 271 -0.86 -8.51 13.20
C GLU A 271 -1.61 -9.55 14.04
N ASP A 272 -1.02 -9.84 15.20
CA ASP A 272 -1.67 -10.59 16.26
C ASP A 272 -2.76 -9.75 16.93
N MET A 273 -3.79 -10.40 17.48
CA MET A 273 -4.83 -9.70 18.22
C MET A 273 -4.31 -9.15 19.56
N HIS A 274 -4.64 -7.89 19.84
CA HIS A 274 -4.23 -7.26 21.09
C HIS A 274 -5.10 -7.74 22.25
N ARG A 275 -4.45 -8.31 23.27
CA ARG A 275 -5.10 -8.80 24.49
C ARG A 275 -4.96 -7.80 25.61
N GLU A 276 -6.03 -7.64 26.40
CA GLU A 276 -5.92 -6.96 27.68
C GLU A 276 -5.11 -7.81 28.67
N ARG A 277 -4.70 -7.22 29.80
CA ARG A 277 -4.01 -7.94 30.90
C ARG A 277 -4.78 -9.16 31.42
N SER A 278 -6.09 -9.20 31.22
CA SER A 278 -6.95 -10.35 31.55
C SER A 278 -6.79 -11.54 30.61
N GLY A 279 -6.09 -11.37 29.48
CA GLY A 279 -6.01 -12.33 28.38
C GLY A 279 -7.19 -12.28 27.42
N ARG A 280 -8.26 -11.53 27.74
CA ARG A 280 -9.45 -11.35 26.89
C ARG A 280 -9.21 -10.27 25.82
N LEU A 281 -10.01 -10.34 24.76
CA LEU A 281 -10.05 -9.34 23.69
C LEU A 281 -11.17 -8.35 23.99
N LEU A 282 -10.86 -7.06 24.04
CA LEU A 282 -11.88 -6.01 24.03
C LEU A 282 -12.41 -5.86 22.61
N PHE A 283 -13.56 -6.44 22.33
CA PHE A 283 -14.17 -6.38 20.99
C PHE A 283 -14.70 -4.98 20.68
N GLY A 284 -15.33 -4.33 21.66
CA GLY A 284 -15.80 -2.97 21.48
C GLY A 284 -16.28 -2.28 22.74
N LYS A 285 -16.37 -0.95 22.67
CA LYS A 285 -16.91 -0.08 23.70
C LYS A 285 -18.06 0.77 23.13
N ASN A 286 -19.22 0.74 23.75
CA ASN A 286 -20.37 1.56 23.37
C ASN A 286 -20.05 3.03 23.65
N LEU A 287 -20.29 3.91 22.67
CA LEU A 287 -19.97 5.33 22.77
C LEU A 287 -20.94 6.13 23.63
N MET A 288 -22.14 5.60 23.87
CA MET A 288 -23.21 6.27 24.61
C MET A 288 -23.32 5.78 26.05
N THR A 289 -23.09 4.48 26.27
CA THR A 289 -23.27 3.83 27.59
C THR A 289 -21.95 3.47 28.29
N ASP A 290 -20.82 3.60 27.60
CA ASP A 290 -19.49 3.13 28.03
C ASP A 290 -19.38 1.61 28.27
N GLU A 291 -20.41 0.84 27.93
CA GLU A 291 -20.43 -0.62 28.04
C GLU A 291 -19.32 -1.25 27.20
N LYS A 292 -18.69 -2.32 27.72
CA LYS A 292 -17.60 -3.04 27.05
C LYS A 292 -17.98 -4.48 26.72
N PHE A 293 -17.89 -4.85 25.45
CA PHE A 293 -18.05 -6.22 24.99
C PHE A 293 -16.68 -6.89 24.83
N HIS A 294 -16.50 -8.05 25.43
CA HIS A 294 -15.22 -8.78 25.42
C HIS A 294 -15.41 -10.22 24.94
N ILE A 295 -14.47 -10.70 24.14
CA ILE A 295 -14.44 -12.06 23.60
C ILE A 295 -13.28 -12.82 24.24
N THR A 296 -13.49 -14.11 24.53
CA THR A 296 -12.43 -15.00 24.98
C THR A 296 -11.98 -15.88 23.83
N LEU A 297 -10.75 -15.72 23.36
CA LEU A 297 -10.15 -16.59 22.35
C LEU A 297 -8.94 -17.29 22.97
N PRO A 298 -9.03 -18.58 23.37
CA PRO A 298 -7.93 -19.25 24.08
C PRO A 298 -6.63 -19.28 23.26
N GLN A 299 -6.74 -19.59 21.96
CA GLN A 299 -5.62 -19.62 21.03
C GLN A 299 -6.04 -19.01 19.69
N GLY A 300 -5.28 -18.03 19.21
CA GLY A 300 -5.46 -17.47 17.86
C GLY A 300 -4.95 -18.41 16.78
N CYS A 301 -5.33 -18.18 15.53
CA CYS A 301 -4.66 -18.80 14.40
C CYS A 301 -3.20 -18.33 14.31
N GLY A 302 -2.33 -19.19 13.79
CA GLY A 302 -1.02 -18.77 13.31
C GLY A 302 -1.15 -17.97 12.01
N LEU A 303 -0.24 -17.01 11.82
CA LEU A 303 -0.20 -16.15 10.63
C LEU A 303 1.08 -16.40 9.87
N ARG A 304 0.93 -16.63 8.56
CA ARG A 304 2.05 -16.77 7.63
C ARG A 304 1.90 -15.68 6.58
N PRO A 305 2.49 -14.50 6.79
CA PRO A 305 2.27 -13.35 5.93
C PRO A 305 2.93 -13.56 4.56
N MET A 306 2.35 -12.98 3.51
CA MET A 306 2.87 -13.00 2.14
C MET A 306 3.38 -11.62 1.73
N THR A 307 2.60 -10.56 1.95
CA THR A 307 2.91 -9.17 1.57
C THR A 307 2.14 -8.19 2.44
N ASP A 308 2.68 -6.99 2.66
CA ASP A 308 2.06 -5.93 3.48
C ASP A 308 1.25 -4.90 2.66
N ASP A 309 1.63 -4.66 1.41
CA ASP A 309 1.13 -3.49 0.67
C ASP A 309 0.96 -3.70 -0.83
N MET A 310 1.80 -4.51 -1.50
CA MET A 310 1.81 -4.63 -2.96
C MET A 310 1.93 -6.08 -3.41
N ALA A 311 0.88 -6.60 -4.06
CA ALA A 311 0.83 -7.99 -4.50
C ALA A 311 0.75 -8.10 -6.02
N ILE A 312 1.80 -8.63 -6.65
CA ILE A 312 1.81 -8.89 -8.10
C ILE A 312 0.96 -10.12 -8.42
N CYS A 313 0.09 -10.00 -9.42
CA CYS A 313 -0.78 -11.08 -9.91
C CYS A 313 -0.42 -11.48 -11.35
N HIS A 314 0.88 -11.58 -11.64
CA HIS A 314 1.39 -11.85 -12.99
C HIS A 314 0.78 -13.12 -13.60
N ASN A 315 0.56 -13.12 -14.92
CA ASN A 315 -0.12 -14.21 -15.63
C ASN A 315 0.59 -15.57 -15.48
N SER A 316 1.92 -15.59 -15.40
CA SER A 316 2.70 -16.82 -15.15
C SER A 316 2.49 -17.45 -13.77
N LEU A 317 1.92 -16.71 -12.80
CA LEU A 317 1.62 -17.24 -11.47
C LEU A 317 0.26 -17.96 -11.42
N GLN A 318 -0.63 -17.70 -12.38
CA GLN A 318 -1.99 -18.21 -12.34
C GLN A 318 -2.02 -19.72 -12.61
N LYS A 319 -2.80 -20.45 -11.79
CA LYS A 319 -2.82 -21.93 -11.77
C LYS A 319 -4.05 -22.54 -12.43
N ASN A 320 -4.91 -21.73 -13.07
CA ASN A 320 -6.19 -22.16 -13.66
C ASN A 320 -7.09 -22.96 -12.70
N ASN A 321 -6.98 -22.71 -11.40
CA ASN A 321 -7.76 -23.38 -10.36
C ASN A 321 -9.04 -22.60 -9.96
N GLY A 322 -9.29 -21.47 -10.63
CA GLY A 322 -10.37 -20.53 -10.35
C GLY A 322 -10.09 -19.56 -9.20
N LYS A 323 -8.85 -19.50 -8.70
CA LYS A 323 -8.41 -18.57 -7.65
C LYS A 323 -7.35 -17.61 -8.18
N LEU A 324 -7.29 -16.42 -7.59
CA LEU A 324 -6.21 -15.46 -7.84
C LEU A 324 -4.94 -15.94 -7.15
N THR A 325 -3.84 -16.09 -7.90
CA THR A 325 -2.52 -16.36 -7.32
C THR A 325 -1.66 -15.11 -7.35
N LEU A 326 -1.08 -14.76 -6.21
CA LEU A 326 -0.27 -13.56 -6.05
C LEU A 326 1.07 -13.84 -5.37
N MET A 327 1.97 -12.88 -5.47
CA MET A 327 3.25 -12.85 -4.76
C MET A 327 3.54 -11.42 -4.29
N ASP A 328 4.35 -11.26 -3.25
CA ASP A 328 4.81 -9.95 -2.78
C ASP A 328 5.61 -9.26 -3.89
N ALA A 329 5.23 -8.04 -4.23
CA ALA A 329 5.97 -7.21 -5.18
C ALA A 329 7.18 -6.52 -4.55
N GLU A 330 7.39 -6.67 -3.24
CA GLU A 330 8.48 -6.06 -2.51
C GLU A 330 9.44 -7.11 -1.91
N ASN A 331 10.67 -6.67 -1.65
CA ASN A 331 11.68 -7.40 -0.89
C ASN A 331 11.76 -6.95 0.58
N SER A 332 11.10 -5.84 0.93
CA SER A 332 11.01 -5.30 2.29
C SER A 332 9.67 -4.62 2.52
N TRP A 333 9.24 -4.56 3.78
CA TRP A 333 8.01 -3.87 4.17
C TRP A 333 8.30 -2.49 4.76
N PHE A 334 7.48 -1.51 4.41
CA PHE A 334 7.67 -0.09 4.76
C PHE A 334 6.71 0.33 5.87
N VAL A 335 6.98 -0.13 7.08
CA VAL A 335 6.06 -0.15 8.22
C VAL A 335 6.00 1.20 8.90
N ARG A 336 4.78 1.66 9.23
CA ARG A 336 4.50 2.87 10.02
C ARG A 336 4.44 2.51 11.49
N VAL A 337 5.14 3.28 12.33
CA VAL A 337 5.30 2.95 13.77
C VAL A 337 4.78 4.04 14.71
N ASP A 338 3.99 5.00 14.22
CA ASP A 338 3.49 6.14 15.01
C ASP A 338 2.65 5.76 16.24
N HIS A 339 1.98 4.61 16.21
CA HIS A 339 1.18 4.11 17.32
C HIS A 339 2.03 3.48 18.45
N ILE A 340 3.31 3.20 18.18
CA ILE A 340 4.25 2.59 19.11
C ILE A 340 4.98 3.72 19.83
N ASN A 341 4.50 4.09 21.03
CA ASN A 341 5.06 5.21 21.81
C ASN A 341 5.87 4.77 23.03
N LYS A 342 6.02 3.46 23.23
CA LYS A 342 6.78 2.84 24.30
C LYS A 342 7.02 1.37 24.00
N TYR A 343 8.02 0.82 24.67
CA TYR A 343 8.27 -0.62 24.73
C TYR A 343 7.04 -1.41 25.25
N GLY A 344 6.80 -2.57 24.64
CA GLY A 344 5.70 -3.48 24.94
C GLY A 344 4.38 -3.13 24.26
N THR A 345 4.39 -2.22 23.27
CA THR A 345 3.21 -1.95 22.44
C THR A 345 3.03 -3.06 21.41
N GLU A 346 4.10 -3.39 20.67
CA GLU A 346 4.10 -4.41 19.60
C GLU A 346 5.32 -5.33 19.74
N PRO A 347 5.32 -6.31 20.68
CA PRO A 347 6.52 -7.07 21.04
C PRO A 347 7.23 -7.76 19.86
N ASN A 348 6.47 -8.26 18.88
CA ASN A 348 7.04 -8.93 17.70
C ASN A 348 7.81 -7.95 16.81
N LEU A 349 7.22 -6.77 16.54
CA LEU A 349 7.84 -5.73 15.72
C LEU A 349 9.01 -5.06 16.47
N GLU A 350 8.88 -4.88 17.78
CA GLU A 350 9.95 -4.38 18.64
C GLU A 350 11.16 -5.33 18.62
N SER A 351 10.92 -6.64 18.74
CA SER A 351 12.00 -7.64 18.74
C SER A 351 12.79 -7.64 17.43
N ILE A 352 12.11 -7.70 16.29
CA ILE A 352 12.77 -7.79 14.97
C ILE A 352 13.47 -6.49 14.59
N THR A 353 13.05 -5.34 15.12
CA THR A 353 13.67 -4.04 14.82
C THR A 353 14.80 -3.67 15.76
N ALA A 354 14.78 -4.14 17.02
CA ALA A 354 15.83 -3.88 17.99
C ALA A 354 17.11 -4.70 17.76
N ASP A 355 16.96 -5.96 17.28
CA ASP A 355 18.08 -6.88 17.04
C ASP A 355 17.89 -7.66 15.70
N PRO A 356 17.97 -6.99 14.54
CA PRO A 356 17.76 -7.61 13.25
C PRO A 356 19.00 -8.35 12.73
N ASP A 357 18.79 -9.43 11.99
CA ASP A 357 19.86 -10.14 11.25
C ASP A 357 20.42 -9.35 10.05
N LYS A 358 19.75 -8.24 9.68
CA LYS A 358 20.09 -7.41 8.51
C LYS A 358 19.97 -5.92 8.83
N PRO A 359 20.73 -5.05 8.14
CA PRO A 359 20.57 -3.60 8.28
C PRO A 359 19.16 -3.14 7.88
N LEU A 360 18.54 -2.31 8.72
CA LEU A 360 17.25 -1.66 8.48
C LEU A 360 17.43 -0.19 8.08
N LEU A 361 16.39 0.40 7.51
CA LEU A 361 16.32 1.86 7.32
C LEU A 361 15.23 2.43 8.24
N PHE A 362 15.61 3.32 9.14
CA PHE A 362 14.70 4.07 9.99
C PHE A 362 14.53 5.48 9.44
N LEU A 363 13.29 5.96 9.38
CA LEU A 363 12.96 7.32 8.98
C LEU A 363 12.19 8.01 10.09
N ASN A 364 12.65 9.21 10.47
CA ASN A 364 12.04 10.03 11.52
C ASN A 364 12.06 9.36 12.91
N ILE A 365 13.12 8.57 13.16
CA ILE A 365 13.40 7.94 14.45
C ILE A 365 14.62 8.64 15.06
N ASP A 366 14.46 9.13 16.28
CA ASP A 366 15.54 9.73 17.04
C ASP A 366 16.51 8.62 17.48
N ALA A 367 17.74 8.72 17.01
CA ALA A 367 18.78 7.75 17.31
C ALA A 367 20.14 8.41 17.24
N ALA A 368 20.90 8.30 18.34
CA ALA A 368 22.29 8.75 18.36
C ALA A 368 23.19 7.82 17.52
N PRO A 369 24.31 8.30 16.97
CA PRO A 369 25.28 7.46 16.27
C PRO A 369 25.72 6.25 17.09
N ASN A 370 25.77 5.08 16.44
CA ASN A 370 26.14 3.79 17.03
C ASN A 370 25.24 3.31 18.20
N SER A 371 24.09 3.95 18.42
CA SER A 371 23.02 3.41 19.27
C SER A 371 22.19 2.38 18.52
N THR A 372 21.28 1.71 19.22
CA THR A 372 20.18 0.97 18.60
C THR A 372 19.04 1.96 18.35
N ALA A 373 18.56 2.09 17.12
CA ALA A 373 17.37 2.89 16.83
C ALA A 373 16.13 2.14 17.37
N LEU A 374 15.36 2.80 18.22
CA LEU A 374 14.18 2.22 18.87
C LEU A 374 12.93 2.79 18.19
N ILE A 375 12.05 1.91 17.71
CA ILE A 375 10.89 2.32 16.90
C ILE A 375 9.85 3.15 17.66
N TRP A 376 9.98 3.32 18.98
CA TRP A 376 9.14 4.20 19.79
C TRP A 376 9.74 5.59 20.08
N GLU A 377 10.98 5.84 19.66
CA GLU A 377 11.67 7.12 19.85
C GLU A 377 11.53 7.96 18.58
N HIS A 378 10.39 8.61 18.40
CA HIS A 378 10.12 9.42 17.21
C HIS A 378 10.78 10.80 17.32
N ILE A 379 11.33 11.33 16.22
CA ILE A 379 11.70 12.75 16.18
C ILE A 379 10.45 13.63 16.29
N GLU A 380 10.63 14.89 16.68
CA GLU A 380 9.55 15.87 16.78
C GLU A 380 9.38 16.70 15.50
N ASP A 381 8.13 16.88 15.04
CA ASP A 381 7.75 17.83 13.99
C ASP A 381 7.79 19.27 14.50
N GLU A 382 7.36 19.46 15.74
CA GLU A 382 7.40 20.70 16.51
C GLU A 382 7.67 20.32 17.97
N PRO A 383 8.16 21.23 18.83
CA PRO A 383 8.39 20.94 20.24
C PRO A 383 7.21 20.21 20.90
N ASP A 384 7.48 19.08 21.54
CA ASP A 384 6.51 18.18 22.19
C ASP A 384 5.46 17.53 21.25
N LYS A 385 5.66 17.59 19.93
CA LYS A 385 4.79 16.95 18.93
C LYS A 385 5.59 15.93 18.11
N PRO A 386 5.48 14.62 18.42
CA PRO A 386 6.19 13.60 17.68
C PRO A 386 5.73 13.57 16.21
N CYS A 387 6.64 13.14 15.34
CA CYS A 387 6.35 12.94 13.93
C CYS A 387 5.14 11.99 13.79
N PRO A 388 4.13 12.33 12.97
CA PRO A 388 2.94 11.48 12.80
C PRO A 388 3.16 10.34 11.80
N ASN A 389 4.34 10.23 11.19
CA ASN A 389 4.65 9.20 10.19
C ASN A 389 6.12 8.70 10.25
N PRO A 390 6.63 8.29 11.42
CA PRO A 390 7.87 7.51 11.52
C PRO A 390 7.72 6.17 10.80
N ARG A 391 8.81 5.73 10.19
CA ARG A 391 8.84 4.50 9.37
C ARG A 391 10.07 3.67 9.65
N VAL A 392 9.93 2.37 9.46
CA VAL A 392 11.04 1.43 9.38
C VAL A 392 10.86 0.54 8.15
N THR A 393 11.94 0.34 7.40
CA THR A 393 11.98 -0.60 6.27
C THR A 393 12.61 -1.91 6.73
N ILE A 394 11.86 -3.00 6.67
CA ILE A 394 12.25 -4.31 7.19
C ILE A 394 12.35 -5.32 6.05
N PRO A 395 13.52 -5.95 5.81
CA PRO A 395 13.64 -7.03 4.83
C PRO A 395 12.60 -8.12 5.09
N ARG A 396 11.83 -8.48 4.07
CA ARG A 396 10.69 -9.38 4.27
C ARG A 396 11.15 -10.75 4.75
N ASP A 397 12.35 -11.18 4.37
CA ASP A 397 12.86 -12.52 4.65
C ASP A 397 13.33 -12.72 6.10
N ILE A 398 13.41 -11.65 6.89
CA ILE A 398 13.59 -11.73 8.34
C ILE A 398 12.25 -11.71 9.09
N ILE A 399 11.12 -11.43 8.43
CA ILE A 399 9.80 -11.52 9.05
C ILE A 399 9.48 -12.99 9.40
N PRO A 400 9.04 -13.28 10.62
CA PRO A 400 8.67 -14.64 11.02
C PRO A 400 7.60 -15.25 10.11
N ASP A 401 7.80 -16.52 9.75
CA ASP A 401 6.85 -17.35 8.98
C ASP A 401 6.41 -16.78 7.62
N VAL A 402 7.14 -15.81 7.07
CA VAL A 402 6.87 -15.21 5.77
C VAL A 402 6.85 -16.26 4.64
N LEU A 403 5.86 -16.16 3.78
CA LEU A 403 5.72 -17.00 2.60
C LEU A 403 6.64 -16.51 1.48
N LYS A 404 7.34 -17.45 0.85
CA LYS A 404 8.23 -17.20 -0.29
C LYS A 404 7.59 -17.58 -1.63
N GLU A 405 6.76 -18.61 -1.62
CA GLU A 405 6.10 -19.15 -2.81
C GLU A 405 4.77 -18.42 -3.11
N PRO A 406 4.36 -18.35 -4.39
CA PRO A 406 3.09 -17.73 -4.78
C PRO A 406 1.87 -18.33 -4.07
N LEU A 407 1.00 -17.45 -3.55
CA LEU A 407 -0.16 -17.78 -2.73
C LEU A 407 -1.47 -17.66 -3.52
N SER A 408 -2.26 -18.73 -3.56
CA SER A 408 -3.61 -18.69 -4.17
C SER A 408 -4.65 -18.28 -3.13
N ILE A 409 -5.39 -17.21 -3.40
CA ILE A 409 -6.30 -16.54 -2.46
C ILE A 409 -7.66 -17.21 -2.42
N ASP A 410 -8.16 -17.46 -1.21
CA ASP A 410 -9.52 -17.96 -0.95
C ASP A 410 -10.51 -16.80 -0.79
N VAL A 411 -10.10 -15.77 -0.03
CA VAL A 411 -10.94 -14.63 0.32
C VAL A 411 -10.23 -13.32 0.04
N ARG A 412 -10.87 -12.45 -0.74
CA ARG A 412 -10.47 -11.07 -0.92
C ARG A 412 -11.34 -10.16 -0.07
N SER A 413 -10.82 -9.69 1.05
CA SER A 413 -11.51 -8.77 1.94
C SER A 413 -11.23 -7.31 1.56
N PHE A 414 -12.19 -6.43 1.80
CA PHE A 414 -12.01 -4.99 1.64
C PHE A 414 -12.35 -4.27 2.95
N GLY A 415 -11.36 -3.62 3.54
CA GLY A 415 -11.46 -2.84 4.78
C GLY A 415 -12.06 -1.46 4.55
N VAL A 416 -13.02 -1.08 5.41
CA VAL A 416 -13.73 0.21 5.32
C VAL A 416 -13.67 0.94 6.66
N ARG A 417 -13.00 2.10 6.68
CA ARG A 417 -13.02 2.99 7.84
C ARG A 417 -14.41 3.61 7.98
N VAL A 418 -15.12 3.35 9.07
CA VAL A 418 -16.48 3.87 9.25
C VAL A 418 -16.60 4.82 10.46
N PRO A 419 -17.34 5.93 10.33
CA PRO A 419 -17.64 6.84 11.43
C PRO A 419 -18.65 6.19 12.39
N PRO A 420 -18.79 6.70 13.62
CA PRO A 420 -19.88 6.31 14.49
C PRO A 420 -21.22 6.67 13.85
N CYS A 421 -22.25 5.86 14.08
CA CYS A 421 -23.61 6.09 13.62
C CYS A 421 -24.57 5.96 14.80
N THR A 422 -25.43 6.96 15.01
CA THR A 422 -26.50 6.94 16.03
C THR A 422 -27.79 7.56 15.48
N LYS A 423 -28.88 7.51 16.25
CA LYS A 423 -30.14 8.19 15.94
C LYS A 423 -29.99 9.70 15.81
N GLU A 424 -29.20 10.29 16.69
CA GLU A 424 -28.96 11.74 16.77
C GLU A 424 -28.01 12.21 15.66
N ASN A 425 -27.03 11.37 15.30
CA ASN A 425 -26.08 11.66 14.24
C ASN A 425 -25.96 10.46 13.28
N PRO A 426 -26.91 10.29 12.34
CA PRO A 426 -26.88 9.18 11.40
C PRO A 426 -25.76 9.37 10.36
N THR A 427 -24.95 8.34 10.17
CA THR A 427 -23.81 8.33 9.23
C THR A 427 -23.77 7.03 8.43
N TYR A 428 -22.82 6.88 7.51
CA TYR A 428 -22.60 5.65 6.75
C TYR A 428 -21.96 4.50 7.56
N GLY A 429 -21.81 4.65 8.89
CA GLY A 429 -21.32 3.61 9.81
C GLY A 429 -22.31 2.47 10.06
N ILE A 430 -22.88 1.93 8.99
CA ILE A 430 -23.97 0.95 8.99
C ILE A 430 -23.51 -0.48 8.72
N LEU A 431 -22.20 -0.68 8.57
CA LEU A 431 -21.60 -1.99 8.33
C LEU A 431 -21.55 -2.78 9.64
N GLY A 432 -22.05 -4.02 9.62
CA GLY A 432 -21.84 -5.00 10.70
C GLY A 432 -20.48 -5.68 10.57
N LEU A 433 -20.21 -6.62 11.48
CA LEU A 433 -18.92 -7.31 11.66
C LEU A 433 -18.18 -7.63 10.35
N PHE A 434 -18.87 -8.25 9.40
CA PHE A 434 -18.48 -8.25 7.99
C PHE A 434 -19.70 -8.52 7.12
N HIS A 435 -19.58 -8.24 5.82
CA HIS A 435 -20.59 -8.59 4.81
C HIS A 435 -19.97 -9.42 3.70
N VAL A 436 -20.78 -10.23 3.03
CA VAL A 436 -20.35 -11.07 1.89
C VAL A 436 -20.87 -10.46 0.59
N LEU A 437 -19.99 -10.33 -0.40
CA LEU A 437 -20.30 -9.65 -1.65
C LEU A 437 -20.40 -10.61 -2.84
N PRO A 438 -21.41 -10.42 -3.70
CA PRO A 438 -21.34 -10.82 -5.10
C PRO A 438 -20.10 -10.24 -5.80
N PRO A 439 -19.50 -10.96 -6.77
CA PRO A 439 -18.33 -10.47 -7.51
C PRO A 439 -18.55 -9.09 -8.15
N ALA A 440 -19.75 -8.83 -8.67
CA ALA A 440 -20.11 -7.52 -9.24
C ALA A 440 -20.04 -6.38 -8.21
N LEU A 441 -20.55 -6.60 -6.99
CA LEU A 441 -20.43 -5.62 -5.90
C LEU A 441 -18.98 -5.50 -5.43
N ALA A 442 -18.24 -6.60 -5.40
CA ALA A 442 -16.82 -6.60 -5.04
C ALA A 442 -15.99 -5.72 -5.99
N TRP A 443 -16.29 -5.77 -7.29
CA TRP A 443 -15.69 -4.88 -8.28
C TRP A 443 -16.10 -3.42 -8.06
N LEU A 444 -17.40 -3.16 -7.85
CA LEU A 444 -17.93 -1.81 -7.62
C LEU A 444 -17.29 -1.14 -6.39
N TRP A 445 -17.10 -1.88 -5.29
CA TRP A 445 -16.41 -1.39 -4.09
C TRP A 445 -14.96 -1.01 -4.35
N ARG A 446 -14.26 -1.71 -5.25
CA ARG A 446 -12.89 -1.38 -5.66
C ARG A 446 -12.83 -0.15 -6.56
N LEU A 447 -13.85 0.09 -7.38
CA LEU A 447 -13.94 1.33 -8.16
C LEU A 447 -14.14 2.57 -7.28
N VAL A 448 -14.86 2.41 -6.16
CA VAL A 448 -15.13 3.53 -5.26
C VAL A 448 -14.04 3.69 -4.20
N ALA A 449 -13.57 2.61 -3.57
CA ALA A 449 -12.54 2.58 -2.51
C ALA A 449 -12.61 3.80 -1.56
N PRO A 450 -13.68 3.91 -0.74
CA PRO A 450 -13.90 5.09 0.09
C PRO A 450 -12.75 5.30 1.09
N ARG A 451 -12.15 6.49 1.07
CA ARG A 451 -11.38 7.04 2.18
C ARG A 451 -12.36 7.40 3.28
N GLY A 452 -12.42 6.55 4.29
CA GLY A 452 -13.35 6.73 5.40
C GLY A 452 -12.84 7.69 6.47
N HIS A 453 -13.52 7.67 7.62
CA HIS A 453 -13.33 8.63 8.73
C HIS A 453 -11.89 8.62 9.32
N GLY A 454 -11.29 9.82 9.48
CA GLY A 454 -10.08 10.06 10.26
C GLY A 454 -8.75 9.57 9.64
N ASN A 455 -8.59 9.62 8.31
CA ASN A 455 -7.38 9.14 7.63
C ASN A 455 -6.13 9.97 8.03
N PRO A 456 -5.13 9.37 8.71
CA PRO A 456 -3.99 10.12 9.25
C PRO A 456 -2.84 10.31 8.24
N SER A 457 -2.94 9.76 7.01
CA SER A 457 -1.80 9.66 6.08
C SER A 457 -1.73 10.78 5.03
N ILE A 458 -2.70 11.70 5.00
CA ILE A 458 -2.77 12.82 4.04
C ILE A 458 -3.42 14.05 4.68
N ILE A 459 -3.08 15.24 4.19
CA ILE A 459 -3.75 16.50 4.56
C ILE A 459 -5.04 16.58 3.73
N THR A 460 -6.18 16.15 4.26
CA THR A 460 -7.50 16.31 3.59
C THR A 460 -8.57 16.80 4.56
N GLY A 461 -9.49 17.63 4.06
CA GLY A 461 -10.61 18.19 4.82
C GLY A 461 -11.75 17.19 5.13
N ASP A 462 -12.75 17.66 5.87
CA ASP A 462 -13.88 16.86 6.38
C ASP A 462 -14.79 16.32 5.25
N GLY A 463 -14.91 14.99 5.12
CA GLY A 463 -15.87 14.33 4.21
C GLY A 463 -15.44 12.94 3.70
N MET A 464 -16.36 12.19 3.06
CA MET A 464 -15.99 10.98 2.29
C MET A 464 -15.25 11.38 1.01
N SER A 465 -14.09 10.79 0.77
CA SER A 465 -13.34 10.91 -0.49
C SER A 465 -13.04 9.53 -1.07
N SER A 466 -12.61 9.43 -2.32
CA SER A 466 -12.39 8.17 -3.02
C SER A 466 -10.91 8.00 -3.37
N GLU A 467 -10.37 6.79 -3.20
CA GLU A 467 -9.08 6.36 -3.77
C GLU A 467 -9.20 5.57 -5.07
N GLY A 468 -10.41 5.29 -5.55
CA GLY A 468 -10.71 4.05 -6.25
C GLY A 468 -10.12 3.83 -7.64
N VAL A 469 -10.33 2.58 -8.10
CA VAL A 469 -9.46 1.56 -8.74
C VAL A 469 -8.53 0.84 -7.76
N GLY A 470 -9.17 0.07 -6.87
CA GLY A 470 -8.57 -0.89 -5.96
C GLY A 470 -7.74 -0.32 -4.82
N SER A 471 -7.84 1.00 -4.57
CA SER A 471 -6.99 1.81 -3.68
C SER A 471 -5.59 2.16 -4.22
N TYR A 472 -5.28 1.80 -5.47
CA TYR A 472 -3.98 2.08 -6.10
C TYR A 472 -4.02 3.15 -7.19
N TRP A 473 -5.18 3.72 -7.48
CA TRP A 473 -5.29 4.80 -8.45
C TRP A 473 -4.32 5.96 -8.22
N PRO A 474 -4.00 6.40 -6.98
CA PRO A 474 -3.00 7.46 -6.76
C PRO A 474 -1.58 7.15 -7.28
N PHE A 475 -1.33 5.94 -7.81
CA PHE A 475 -0.06 5.46 -8.32
C PHE A 475 -0.12 4.99 -9.78
N ALA A 476 -1.33 4.81 -10.32
CA ALA A 476 -1.49 4.46 -11.73
C ALA A 476 -1.07 5.65 -12.60
N THR A 477 -0.50 5.37 -13.76
CA THR A 477 -0.06 6.42 -14.69
C THR A 477 -0.93 6.53 -15.93
N GLY A 478 -1.68 5.48 -16.27
CA GLY A 478 -2.59 5.40 -17.41
C GLY A 478 -3.99 5.94 -17.13
N LYS A 479 -4.99 5.36 -17.80
CA LYS A 479 -6.40 5.72 -17.64
C LYS A 479 -7.08 4.91 -16.54
N LYS A 480 -8.06 5.52 -15.89
CA LYS A 480 -8.84 4.92 -14.81
C LYS A 480 -9.70 3.75 -15.30
N VAL A 481 -10.23 3.88 -16.50
CA VAL A 481 -11.10 2.89 -17.15
C VAL A 481 -10.35 1.60 -17.50
N ASP A 482 -9.11 1.72 -18.01
CA ASP A 482 -8.28 0.56 -18.34
C ASP A 482 -7.98 -0.26 -17.08
N GLN A 483 -7.63 0.43 -15.98
CA GLN A 483 -7.42 -0.20 -14.68
C GLN A 483 -8.70 -0.82 -14.11
N ALA A 484 -9.86 -0.21 -14.34
CA ALA A 484 -11.16 -0.75 -13.93
C ALA A 484 -11.48 -2.05 -14.66
N ASN A 485 -11.19 -2.11 -15.97
CA ASN A 485 -11.35 -3.31 -16.78
C ASN A 485 -10.42 -4.43 -16.32
N LEU A 486 -9.14 -4.15 -16.07
CA LEU A 486 -8.19 -5.17 -15.58
C LEU A 486 -8.64 -5.80 -14.25
N LEU A 487 -9.19 -5.02 -13.32
CA LEU A 487 -9.76 -5.56 -12.09
C LEU A 487 -11.04 -6.38 -12.35
N LEU A 488 -11.86 -6.00 -13.33
CA LEU A 488 -13.07 -6.74 -13.67
C LEU A 488 -12.72 -8.10 -14.25
N ASP A 489 -11.81 -8.11 -15.22
CA ASP A 489 -11.38 -9.33 -15.91
C ASP A 489 -10.74 -10.29 -14.90
N GLN A 490 -9.89 -9.78 -14.01
CA GLN A 490 -9.33 -10.59 -12.92
C GLN A 490 -10.43 -11.21 -12.02
N ILE A 491 -11.48 -10.45 -11.67
CA ILE A 491 -12.60 -10.96 -10.85
C ILE A 491 -13.37 -12.05 -11.61
N ILE A 492 -13.64 -11.84 -12.90
CA ILE A 492 -14.33 -12.81 -13.77
C ILE A 492 -13.51 -14.11 -13.89
N ASP A 493 -12.20 -14.00 -14.07
CA ASP A 493 -11.30 -15.14 -14.27
C ASP A 493 -11.01 -15.94 -12.98
N THR A 494 -11.50 -15.47 -11.83
CA THR A 494 -11.27 -16.10 -10.52
C THR A 494 -12.57 -16.45 -9.78
N PRO A 495 -13.44 -17.29 -10.39
CA PRO A 495 -14.81 -17.53 -9.91
C PRO A 495 -14.91 -18.19 -8.53
N LYS A 496 -13.83 -18.76 -7.99
CA LYS A 496 -13.80 -19.39 -6.66
C LYS A 496 -13.38 -18.44 -5.54
N VAL A 497 -12.89 -17.25 -5.88
CA VAL A 497 -12.53 -16.24 -4.88
C VAL A 497 -13.79 -15.69 -4.24
N LYS A 498 -13.81 -15.65 -2.91
CA LYS A 498 -14.91 -15.06 -2.14
C LYS A 498 -14.57 -13.62 -1.76
N TYR A 499 -15.58 -12.77 -1.71
CA TYR A 499 -15.42 -11.34 -1.45
C TYR A 499 -16.16 -10.92 -0.20
N ILE A 500 -15.50 -10.17 0.67
CA ILE A 500 -16.11 -9.65 1.91
C ILE A 500 -15.78 -8.18 2.14
N LEU A 501 -16.64 -7.50 2.89
CA LEU A 501 -16.40 -6.16 3.45
C LEU A 501 -16.23 -6.24 4.95
N VAL A 502 -15.24 -5.53 5.49
CA VAL A 502 -14.97 -5.49 6.92
C VAL A 502 -14.89 -4.03 7.37
N PRO A 503 -15.73 -3.57 8.31
CA PRO A 503 -15.58 -2.24 8.88
C PRO A 503 -14.42 -2.18 9.87
N ASN A 504 -13.85 -1.00 10.05
CA ASN A 504 -12.97 -0.69 11.17
C ASN A 504 -13.36 0.66 11.80
N GLN A 505 -12.73 0.96 12.95
CA GLN A 505 -13.11 2.03 13.89
C GLN A 505 -14.41 1.76 14.63
N HIS A 506 -15.53 1.61 13.92
CA HIS A 506 -16.86 1.50 14.51
C HIS A 506 -17.74 0.41 13.90
N ILE A 507 -18.70 -0.09 14.68
CA ILE A 507 -19.88 -0.80 14.19
C ILE A 507 -21.09 -0.09 14.82
N GLY A 508 -21.75 0.78 14.05
CA GLY A 508 -22.81 1.65 14.57
C GLY A 508 -22.33 2.55 15.70
N ALA A 509 -22.91 2.39 16.89
CA ALA A 509 -22.60 3.15 18.09
C ALA A 509 -21.42 2.58 18.92
N TRP A 510 -20.76 1.54 18.44
CA TRP A 510 -19.66 0.87 19.15
C TRP A 510 -18.32 1.17 18.52
N LYS A 511 -17.33 1.58 19.33
CA LYS A 511 -15.92 1.68 18.93
C LYS A 511 -15.27 0.31 19.03
N VAL A 512 -14.78 -0.21 17.91
CA VAL A 512 -14.25 -1.58 17.77
C VAL A 512 -12.82 -1.65 17.23
N GLY A 513 -12.26 -0.55 16.71
CA GLY A 513 -10.92 -0.55 16.12
C GLY A 513 -10.83 -1.54 14.95
N PHE A 514 -9.83 -2.44 14.97
CA PHE A 514 -9.61 -3.49 13.96
C PHE A 514 -10.12 -4.88 14.39
N MET A 515 -10.79 -4.98 15.55
CA MET A 515 -11.38 -6.24 16.03
C MET A 515 -12.27 -6.95 14.99
N PRO A 516 -13.08 -6.25 14.16
CA PRO A 516 -13.89 -6.93 13.15
C PRO A 516 -13.06 -7.75 12.18
N GLU A 517 -11.90 -7.24 11.77
CA GLU A 517 -10.99 -7.91 10.86
C GLU A 517 -10.38 -9.16 11.48
N TRP A 518 -9.84 -9.02 12.69
CA TRP A 518 -9.23 -10.15 13.38
C TRP A 518 -10.23 -11.27 13.69
N ILE A 519 -11.43 -10.93 14.17
CA ILE A 519 -12.48 -11.93 14.43
C ILE A 519 -12.96 -12.59 13.14
N THR A 520 -13.07 -11.83 12.05
CA THR A 520 -13.44 -12.37 10.74
C THR A 520 -12.40 -13.37 10.24
N ARG A 521 -11.11 -13.03 10.34
CA ARG A 521 -9.99 -13.91 9.97
C ARG A 521 -10.03 -15.23 10.74
N GLU A 522 -10.23 -15.17 12.06
CA GLU A 522 -10.34 -16.36 12.93
C GLU A 522 -11.55 -17.24 12.56
N TYR A 523 -12.70 -16.61 12.31
CA TYR A 523 -13.93 -17.30 11.93
C TYR A 523 -13.79 -18.05 10.60
N LEU A 524 -13.28 -17.36 9.57
CA LEU A 524 -13.14 -17.92 8.23
C LEU A 524 -12.14 -19.08 8.21
N ALA A 525 -11.00 -18.92 8.88
CA ALA A 525 -9.99 -19.99 8.97
C ALA A 525 -10.56 -21.26 9.61
N ARG A 526 -11.32 -21.12 10.69
CA ARG A 526 -11.91 -22.26 11.42
C ARG A 526 -12.96 -23.02 10.64
N ARG A 527 -13.66 -22.34 9.75
CA ARG A 527 -14.66 -22.95 8.86
C ARG A 527 -14.08 -23.46 7.53
N GLY A 528 -12.78 -23.29 7.29
CA GLY A 528 -12.16 -23.68 6.02
C GLY A 528 -12.57 -22.79 4.85
N GLY A 529 -12.86 -21.51 5.12
CA GLY A 529 -13.16 -20.49 4.12
C GLY A 529 -14.50 -19.79 4.32
N ALA A 530 -14.87 -18.97 3.33
CA ALA A 530 -16.12 -18.21 3.29
C ALA A 530 -17.28 -19.05 2.74
N TRP A 531 -17.69 -20.07 3.51
CA TRP A 531 -18.83 -20.94 3.20
C TRP A 531 -20.01 -20.61 4.11
N PHE A 532 -21.16 -20.34 3.50
CA PHE A 532 -22.37 -19.94 4.22
C PHE A 532 -23.60 -20.72 3.76
N THR A 533 -24.52 -20.93 4.69
CA THR A 533 -25.85 -21.51 4.43
C THR A 533 -26.91 -20.42 4.35
N GLU A 534 -28.09 -20.73 3.84
CA GLU A 534 -29.25 -19.81 3.83
C GLU A 534 -29.59 -19.27 5.22
N ASN A 535 -29.45 -20.09 6.27
CA ASN A 535 -29.71 -19.67 7.65
C ASN A 535 -28.68 -18.67 8.20
N GLN A 536 -27.50 -18.55 7.57
CA GLN A 536 -26.39 -17.74 8.07
C GLN A 536 -26.29 -16.38 7.40
N LEU A 537 -26.84 -16.25 6.19
CA LEU A 537 -26.84 -15.01 5.43
C LEU A 537 -28.25 -14.54 5.13
N ARG A 538 -28.38 -13.26 4.84
CA ARG A 538 -29.56 -12.66 4.21
C ARG A 538 -29.14 -11.43 3.42
N PRO A 539 -29.88 -11.05 2.36
CA PRO A 539 -29.66 -9.76 1.70
C PRO A 539 -29.57 -8.64 2.74
N ALA A 540 -28.51 -7.84 2.65
CA ALA A 540 -28.34 -6.68 3.52
C ALA A 540 -29.44 -5.66 3.20
N ARG A 541 -29.88 -4.91 4.22
CA ARG A 541 -30.90 -3.86 4.04
C ARG A 541 -30.46 -2.78 3.04
N MET A 542 -29.16 -2.56 2.93
CA MET A 542 -28.56 -1.71 1.90
C MET A 542 -27.92 -2.61 0.83
N PRO A 543 -28.45 -2.68 -0.41
CA PRO A 543 -27.99 -3.64 -1.41
C PRO A 543 -26.50 -3.55 -1.74
N LEU A 544 -25.91 -2.36 -1.71
CA LEU A 544 -24.46 -2.18 -1.92
C LEU A 544 -23.60 -2.94 -0.90
N LEU A 545 -24.14 -3.33 0.25
CA LEU A 545 -23.42 -4.13 1.24
C LEU A 545 -23.49 -5.64 0.96
N GLY A 546 -24.23 -6.10 -0.05
CA GLY A 546 -24.35 -7.53 -0.36
C GLY A 546 -25.17 -8.28 0.68
N TYR A 547 -24.58 -9.27 1.35
CA TYR A 547 -25.23 -10.12 2.34
C TYR A 547 -24.73 -9.86 3.75
N SER A 548 -25.68 -9.71 4.68
CA SER A 548 -25.43 -9.57 6.12
C SER A 548 -25.52 -10.90 6.85
N LEU A 549 -24.74 -11.04 7.92
CA LEU A 549 -24.75 -12.22 8.78
C LEU A 549 -26.00 -12.26 9.67
N GLN A 550 -26.58 -13.44 9.84
CA GLN A 550 -27.67 -13.68 10.79
C GLN A 550 -27.19 -14.20 12.15
N GLU A 551 -26.15 -15.01 12.12
CA GLU A 551 -25.54 -15.67 13.27
C GLU A 551 -24.06 -15.86 12.97
N LEU A 552 -23.22 -15.70 14.00
CA LEU A 552 -21.80 -15.96 13.90
C LEU A 552 -21.29 -16.51 15.24
N LEU A 553 -20.68 -17.69 15.17
CA LEU A 553 -20.12 -18.41 16.30
C LEU A 553 -18.59 -18.49 16.14
N VAL A 554 -17.86 -18.00 17.13
CA VAL A 554 -16.38 -18.08 17.19
C VAL A 554 -16.00 -18.71 18.52
N GLU A 555 -15.33 -19.87 18.47
CA GLU A 555 -14.86 -20.59 19.67
C GLU A 555 -15.95 -20.74 20.74
N GLY A 556 -17.14 -21.20 20.31
CA GLY A 556 -18.28 -21.44 21.18
C GLY A 556 -18.99 -20.18 21.70
N GLN A 557 -18.56 -18.98 21.32
CA GLN A 557 -19.22 -17.72 21.66
C GLN A 557 -19.97 -17.15 20.47
N ASN A 558 -21.24 -16.83 20.69
CA ASN A 558 -22.05 -16.10 19.71
C ASN A 558 -21.68 -14.62 19.74
N ILE A 559 -21.53 -14.04 18.55
CA ILE A 559 -21.47 -12.58 18.41
C ILE A 559 -22.90 -12.04 18.37
N GLU A 560 -23.16 -11.02 19.20
CA GLU A 560 -24.48 -10.42 19.31
C GLU A 560 -24.97 -9.88 17.97
N ARG A 561 -26.28 -10.02 17.71
CA ARG A 561 -26.88 -9.66 16.42
C ARG A 561 -26.76 -8.18 16.12
N GLU A 562 -26.62 -7.36 17.14
CA GLU A 562 -26.39 -5.92 17.12
C GLU A 562 -25.03 -5.56 16.47
N PHE A 563 -24.03 -6.45 16.56
CA PHE A 563 -22.76 -6.29 15.86
C PHE A 563 -22.82 -6.83 14.42
N LEU A 564 -23.70 -7.79 14.14
CA LEU A 564 -23.89 -8.33 12.79
C LEU A 564 -24.80 -7.43 11.93
N GLN A 565 -25.75 -6.73 12.56
CA GLN A 565 -26.83 -5.98 11.91
C GLN A 565 -27.09 -4.66 12.64
N VAL A 566 -26.39 -3.59 12.22
CA VAL A 566 -26.36 -2.29 12.92
C VAL A 566 -27.74 -1.68 13.20
N HIS A 567 -28.72 -1.85 12.31
CA HIS A 567 -30.10 -1.35 12.53
C HIS A 567 -30.81 -1.96 13.75
N ARG A 568 -30.27 -3.04 14.33
CA ARG A 568 -30.78 -3.64 15.57
C ARG A 568 -30.27 -2.95 16.83
N GLN A 569 -29.18 -2.19 16.73
CA GLN A 569 -28.65 -1.44 17.87
C GLN A 569 -29.70 -0.44 18.36
N PRO A 570 -30.03 -0.42 19.66
CA PRO A 570 -30.97 0.54 20.24
C PRO A 570 -30.61 1.99 19.94
N GLU A 571 -29.32 2.30 19.85
CA GLU A 571 -28.76 3.63 19.58
C GLU A 571 -28.86 4.05 18.12
N VAL A 572 -29.15 3.13 17.19
CA VAL A 572 -29.21 3.40 15.74
C VAL A 572 -30.63 3.23 15.21
N GLY A 573 -31.19 2.03 15.30
CA GLY A 573 -32.48 1.70 14.71
C GLY A 573 -32.51 1.80 13.16
N GLN A 574 -33.67 1.49 12.57
CA GLN A 574 -33.83 1.43 11.11
C GLN A 574 -33.71 2.80 10.43
N LYS A 575 -34.28 3.85 11.04
CA LYS A 575 -34.31 5.20 10.43
C LYS A 575 -32.91 5.77 10.23
N ALA A 576 -32.05 5.69 11.23
CA ALA A 576 -30.67 6.17 11.12
C ALA A 576 -29.86 5.33 10.13
N TYR A 577 -30.06 4.00 10.14
CA TYR A 577 -29.45 3.09 9.17
C TYR A 577 -29.82 3.49 7.73
N ASP A 578 -31.08 3.79 7.44
CA ASP A 578 -31.53 4.15 6.09
C ASP A 578 -30.94 5.46 5.60
N ILE A 579 -30.79 6.45 6.49
CA ILE A 579 -30.08 7.70 6.20
C ILE A 579 -28.62 7.41 5.86
N GLY A 580 -27.96 6.56 6.66
CA GLY A 580 -26.60 6.09 6.39
C GLY A 580 -26.46 5.38 5.04
N GLY A 581 -27.43 4.53 4.70
CA GLY A 581 -27.51 3.85 3.41
C GLY A 581 -27.63 4.82 2.26
N LYS A 582 -28.45 5.87 2.40
CA LYS A 582 -28.57 6.94 1.41
C LYS A 582 -27.26 7.70 1.23
N ILE A 583 -26.59 8.09 2.33
CA ILE A 583 -25.29 8.78 2.29
C ILE A 583 -24.26 7.95 1.49
N LEU A 584 -24.17 6.65 1.78
CA LEU A 584 -23.29 5.73 1.08
C LEU A 584 -23.66 5.59 -0.40
N SER A 585 -24.95 5.43 -0.70
CA SER A 585 -25.46 5.29 -2.07
C SER A 585 -25.17 6.52 -2.91
N ASP A 586 -25.46 7.72 -2.39
CA ASP A 586 -25.22 8.98 -3.10
C ASP A 586 -23.73 9.14 -3.42
N PHE A 587 -22.85 8.76 -2.48
CA PHE A 587 -21.41 8.77 -2.68
C PHE A 587 -20.96 7.80 -3.78
N PHE A 588 -21.45 6.57 -3.76
CA PHE A 588 -21.18 5.58 -4.82
C PHE A 588 -21.61 6.11 -6.18
N LYS A 589 -22.86 6.58 -6.30
CA LYS A 589 -23.40 7.12 -7.55
C LYS A 589 -22.62 8.34 -8.06
N LYS A 590 -22.01 9.14 -7.18
CA LYS A 590 -21.12 10.23 -7.57
C LYS A 590 -19.83 9.69 -8.19
N CYS A 591 -19.14 8.78 -7.50
CA CYS A 591 -17.83 8.28 -7.93
C CYS A 591 -17.89 7.42 -9.20
N ILE A 592 -18.89 6.53 -9.32
CA ILE A 592 -18.93 5.54 -10.42
C ILE A 592 -19.24 6.16 -11.78
N LYS A 593 -19.83 7.37 -11.81
CA LYS A 593 -20.12 8.08 -13.07
C LYS A 593 -18.86 8.44 -13.86
N GLU A 594 -17.75 8.67 -13.17
CA GLU A 594 -16.45 8.97 -13.79
C GLU A 594 -15.92 7.83 -14.66
N TYR A 595 -16.41 6.60 -14.47
CA TYR A 595 -15.97 5.43 -15.23
C TYR A 595 -16.79 5.19 -16.50
N LEU A 596 -17.89 5.92 -16.71
CA LEU A 596 -18.76 5.77 -17.89
C LEU A 596 -18.17 6.47 -19.13
N GLU A 597 -16.97 6.06 -19.51
CA GLU A 597 -16.27 6.55 -20.70
C GLU A 597 -16.20 5.47 -21.80
N PRO A 598 -15.89 5.85 -23.05
CA PRO A 598 -15.57 4.89 -24.09
C PRO A 598 -14.43 3.96 -23.66
N GLY A 599 -14.61 2.65 -23.88
CA GLY A 599 -13.63 1.62 -23.51
C GLY A 599 -13.98 0.84 -22.24
N LEU A 600 -14.95 1.27 -21.44
CA LEU A 600 -15.42 0.48 -20.30
C LEU A 600 -16.01 -0.85 -20.76
N ASN A 601 -15.63 -1.94 -20.09
CA ASN A 601 -16.16 -3.28 -20.33
C ASN A 601 -17.70 -3.29 -20.24
N PRO A 602 -18.43 -3.94 -21.19
CA PRO A 602 -19.90 -3.98 -21.18
C PRO A 602 -20.52 -4.54 -19.89
N ILE A 603 -19.88 -5.53 -19.25
CA ILE A 603 -20.32 -6.06 -17.95
C ILE A 603 -20.14 -4.98 -16.88
N GLY A 604 -18.99 -4.31 -16.86
CA GLY A 604 -18.70 -3.20 -15.94
C GLY A 604 -19.73 -2.07 -16.07
N LYS A 605 -20.10 -1.72 -17.31
CA LYS A 605 -21.16 -0.74 -17.58
C LYS A 605 -22.51 -1.17 -16.98
N LYS A 606 -22.92 -2.42 -17.16
CA LYS A 606 -24.16 -2.95 -16.57
C LYS A 606 -24.13 -2.90 -15.04
N ILE A 607 -22.99 -3.21 -14.42
CA ILE A 607 -22.84 -3.13 -12.95
C ILE A 607 -23.04 -1.69 -12.47
N ILE A 608 -22.43 -0.71 -13.15
CA ILE A 608 -22.59 0.71 -12.82
C ILE A 608 -24.05 1.16 -13.02
N GLU A 609 -24.69 0.77 -14.12
CA GLU A 609 -26.10 1.08 -14.39
C GLU A 609 -27.02 0.48 -13.31
N THR A 610 -26.79 -0.76 -12.88
CA THR A 610 -27.51 -1.38 -11.76
C THR A 610 -27.37 -0.55 -10.49
N ALA A 611 -26.17 -0.03 -10.19
CA ALA A 611 -25.94 0.82 -9.03
C ALA A 611 -26.60 2.20 -9.14
N LEU A 612 -26.61 2.82 -10.32
CA LEU A 612 -27.30 4.08 -10.54
C LEU A 612 -28.82 3.95 -10.37
N ASN A 613 -29.36 2.78 -10.70
CA ASN A 613 -30.80 2.45 -10.64
C ASN A 613 -31.23 1.76 -9.34
N ASP A 614 -30.40 1.76 -8.28
CA ASP A 614 -30.73 1.17 -6.97
C ASP A 614 -31.10 -0.33 -7.03
N GLY A 615 -30.37 -1.10 -7.84
CA GLY A 615 -30.60 -2.54 -8.00
C GLY A 615 -30.45 -3.36 -6.71
N SER A 616 -31.15 -4.51 -6.67
CA SER A 616 -31.12 -5.44 -5.53
C SER A 616 -29.83 -6.27 -5.50
N VAL A 617 -29.58 -6.99 -4.40
CA VAL A 617 -28.41 -7.86 -4.24
C VAL A 617 -28.42 -9.00 -5.26
N GLU A 618 -29.60 -9.53 -5.56
CA GLU A 618 -29.82 -10.58 -6.56
C GLU A 618 -29.45 -10.07 -7.96
N ALA A 619 -29.87 -8.84 -8.30
CA ALA A 619 -29.51 -8.22 -9.57
C ALA A 619 -27.99 -8.08 -9.77
N TYR A 620 -27.20 -7.94 -8.69
CA TYR A 620 -25.73 -7.98 -8.80
C TYR A 620 -25.17 -9.39 -8.89
N SER A 621 -25.80 -10.36 -8.22
CA SER A 621 -25.39 -11.75 -8.21
C SER A 621 -25.49 -12.38 -9.60
N ASP A 622 -26.46 -11.94 -10.40
CA ASP A 622 -26.70 -12.44 -11.76
C ASP A 622 -25.76 -11.84 -12.83
N LEU A 623 -24.95 -10.82 -12.49
CA LEU A 623 -24.10 -10.11 -13.48
C LEU A 623 -22.77 -10.79 -13.76
N ILE A 624 -22.25 -11.57 -12.82
CA ILE A 624 -20.97 -12.30 -12.95
C ILE A 624 -21.17 -13.70 -12.39
N GLU A 625 -20.91 -14.72 -13.21
CA GLU A 625 -20.94 -16.11 -12.80
C GLU A 625 -19.77 -16.42 -11.85
N GLY A 626 -20.06 -17.05 -10.72
CA GLY A 626 -19.06 -17.44 -9.72
C GLY A 626 -19.59 -18.56 -8.83
N GLU A 627 -18.72 -19.14 -7.99
CA GLU A 627 -19.18 -20.14 -7.04
C GLU A 627 -20.23 -19.53 -6.10
N PRO A 628 -21.36 -20.23 -5.84
CA PRO A 628 -22.44 -19.72 -5.00
C PRO A 628 -21.94 -19.20 -3.65
N ILE A 629 -22.45 -18.04 -3.25
CA ILE A 629 -22.20 -17.46 -1.92
C ILE A 629 -22.85 -18.33 -0.85
N ILE A 630 -24.07 -18.77 -1.15
CA ILE A 630 -24.88 -19.63 -0.31
C ILE A 630 -24.84 -21.03 -0.90
N ARG A 631 -24.45 -22.02 -0.09
CA ARG A 631 -24.55 -23.44 -0.46
C ARG A 631 -25.84 -24.02 0.08
N GLU A 632 -26.62 -24.64 -0.81
CA GLU A 632 -27.62 -25.62 -0.41
C GLU A 632 -26.86 -26.85 0.15
N ILE A 633 -27.18 -27.25 1.38
CA ILE A 633 -26.60 -28.43 2.05
C ILE A 633 -27.48 -29.65 1.78
#